data_AF-A0A9D5M9A0-F1
#
_entry.id   AF-A0A9D5M9A0-F1
#
_cell.length_a   1.000
_cell.length_b   1.000
_cell.length_c   1.000
_cell.angle_alpha   90.00
_cell.angle_beta   90.00
_cell.angle_gamma   90.00
#
_symmetry.space_group_name_H-M   'P 1'
#
loop_
_entity.id
_entity.type
_entity.pdbx_description
1 polymer ?
#
loop_
_entity_poly.entity_id
_entity_poly.type
_entity_poly.pdbx_seq_one_letter_code
_entity_poly.pdbx_strand_id
1 'polypeptide(L)'
;MNRLKQILTVILAGMMILSPALSAGETGSGGGTRITIRLLPETTAAPEPTVTPEPTGTPKPTETPKPTGTPKPTETPEPTATPRPVITVHPAVIRPGGETTAPAEETAGAPTPAPTATPAASPEPTETPEPTETPEPTPVPTPVPTPMTPPPAPMAFPTVIDEVNDSETWSDFRFPKDRPLLEIWIANIRDADATLILYEGQAWMIDCADQKMALRTAAMLRKLGITHIQKMFNSHPHHDHILGLSNILEAAGVDELLLCFPEDSTEHMEKVLPLCEERQITVSHYSHGDEFTMGDGNVKLIFWQNEGSDLSINNRSACTKIVYGDRSMLLLADLEYRGEQELEDLVGAEALKCDLFKYPHHGKQALKESFFQAMDASLAVVTNHQKIEKASSYLGYKHFPTIYTNVKGVYTHLATDGRRWLCEYVPIR
;
A
#
# COMPACT_ATOMS: atom_id res chain seq x y z
N MET A 1 37.74 16.49 -61.09
CA MET A 1 38.53 16.65 -59.84
C MET A 1 38.30 15.39 -59.02
N ASN A 2 39.08 14.32 -59.19
CA ASN A 2 40.33 14.02 -58.45
C ASN A 2 40.22 14.35 -56.95
N ARG A 3 40.48 13.50 -55.96
CA ARG A 3 40.95 12.10 -55.83
C ARG A 3 40.81 11.78 -54.31
N LEU A 4 40.38 10.56 -53.94
CA LEU A 4 41.16 9.55 -53.19
C LEU A 4 41.49 9.92 -51.70
N LYS A 5 40.84 9.34 -50.67
CA LYS A 5 41.12 8.05 -49.97
C LYS A 5 42.41 8.02 -49.10
N GLN A 6 42.26 7.41 -47.91
CA GLN A 6 43.23 6.75 -47.00
C GLN A 6 43.83 7.60 -45.84
N ILE A 7 43.51 7.30 -44.56
CA ILE A 7 44.08 6.28 -43.63
C ILE A 7 45.53 6.62 -43.22
N LEU A 8 45.80 6.83 -41.91
CA LEU A 8 46.72 5.99 -41.10
C LEU A 8 46.89 6.51 -39.64
N THR A 9 46.81 5.56 -38.70
CA THR A 9 47.22 5.54 -37.29
C THR A 9 48.74 5.65 -37.11
N VAL A 10 49.26 6.38 -36.10
CA VAL A 10 50.50 6.05 -35.35
C VAL A 10 50.47 6.66 -33.93
N ILE A 11 50.93 5.86 -32.96
CA ILE A 11 51.09 6.02 -31.50
C ILE A 11 52.43 6.72 -31.18
N LEU A 12 52.55 7.54 -30.12
CA LEU A 12 53.55 7.39 -29.02
C LEU A 12 53.61 8.55 -28.00
N ALA A 13 53.66 8.12 -26.72
CA ALA A 13 54.55 8.55 -25.64
C ALA A 13 54.50 9.98 -25.04
N GLY A 14 53.92 10.06 -23.83
CA GLY A 14 54.57 10.42 -22.57
C GLY A 14 55.57 11.58 -22.49
N MET A 15 55.27 12.56 -21.63
CA MET A 15 56.29 13.21 -20.79
C MET A 15 55.67 13.85 -19.56
N MET A 16 56.05 13.34 -18.38
CA MET A 16 56.02 14.05 -17.11
C MET A 16 56.89 15.30 -17.21
N ILE A 17 56.40 16.45 -16.74
CA ILE A 17 57.24 17.49 -16.15
C ILE A 17 56.56 17.98 -14.87
N LEU A 18 57.13 17.59 -13.73
CA LEU A 18 56.99 18.31 -12.47
C LEU A 18 57.73 19.64 -12.58
N SER A 19 57.15 20.71 -12.04
CA SER A 19 57.92 21.80 -11.44
C SER A 19 57.06 22.53 -10.39
N PRO A 20 57.59 22.75 -9.17
CA PRO A 20 56.93 23.50 -8.11
C PRO A 20 57.42 24.95 -8.07
N ALA A 21 56.58 25.87 -7.62
CA ALA A 21 57.02 27.13 -7.03
C ALA A 21 55.87 27.75 -6.23
N LEU A 22 55.96 27.72 -4.90
CA LEU A 22 55.28 28.71 -4.06
C LEU A 22 56.30 29.29 -3.08
N SER A 23 56.43 30.62 -3.16
CA SER A 23 57.33 31.49 -2.40
C SER A 23 56.76 31.80 -1.01
N ALA A 24 57.68 32.08 -0.09
CA ALA A 24 57.51 32.30 1.35
C ALA A 24 57.09 33.73 1.75
N GLY A 25 56.74 33.88 3.03
CA GLY A 25 56.68 35.10 3.85
C GLY A 25 55.71 34.93 5.04
N GLU A 26 56.16 34.45 6.21
CA GLU A 26 56.48 35.23 7.46
C GLU A 26 55.26 35.91 8.11
N THR A 27 54.97 35.94 9.42
CA THR A 27 55.58 35.48 10.70
C THR A 27 54.48 35.55 11.80
N GLY A 28 54.63 34.79 12.91
CA GLY A 28 54.24 35.27 14.25
C GLY A 28 53.10 34.60 15.03
N SER A 29 53.49 33.98 16.16
CA SER A 29 52.76 33.84 17.45
C SER A 29 51.79 32.66 17.66
N GLY A 30 52.33 31.61 18.28
CA GLY A 30 51.89 31.10 19.58
C GLY A 30 50.47 30.55 19.74
N GLY A 31 50.31 29.24 19.61
CA GLY A 31 49.10 28.52 20.02
C GLY A 31 49.17 27.07 19.57
N GLY A 32 49.45 26.15 20.50
CA GLY A 32 49.60 24.73 20.21
C GLY A 32 48.30 24.10 19.72
N THR A 33 48.33 23.57 18.50
CA THR A 33 47.37 22.59 18.03
C THR A 33 48.15 21.47 17.35
N ARG A 34 48.09 20.26 17.92
CA ARG A 34 48.57 19.02 17.30
C ARG A 34 47.78 18.81 16.01
N ILE A 35 48.40 19.04 14.85
CA ILE A 35 47.86 18.61 13.57
C ILE A 35 48.21 17.13 13.41
N THR A 36 47.21 16.27 13.57
CA THR A 36 47.32 14.85 13.23
C THR A 36 47.15 14.71 11.73
N ILE A 37 48.26 14.56 10.99
CA ILE A 37 48.21 14.22 9.56
C ILE A 37 47.79 12.75 9.47
N ARG A 38 46.52 12.50 9.14
CA ARG A 38 46.10 11.17 8.65
C ARG A 38 46.63 11.04 7.23
N LEU A 39 47.58 10.13 7.03
CA LEU A 39 47.92 9.62 5.71
C LEU A 39 46.66 8.98 5.11
N LEU A 40 46.19 9.52 3.99
CA LEU A 40 45.16 8.87 3.17
C LEU A 40 45.77 7.58 2.58
N PRO A 41 45.03 6.47 2.53
CA PRO A 41 45.50 5.26 1.87
C PRO A 41 45.72 5.54 0.38
N GLU A 42 46.78 4.93 -0.17
CA GLU A 42 47.15 5.03 -1.58
C GLU A 42 45.97 4.64 -2.49
N THR A 43 45.78 5.42 -3.55
CA THR A 43 44.76 5.18 -4.57
C THR A 43 45.02 3.85 -5.27
N THR A 44 44.15 2.88 -5.04
CA THR A 44 44.11 1.63 -5.80
C THR A 44 43.78 1.95 -7.27
N ALA A 45 44.58 1.41 -8.19
CA ALA A 45 44.37 1.58 -9.62
C ALA A 45 42.98 1.09 -10.05
N ALA A 46 42.35 1.84 -10.96
CA ALA A 46 41.05 1.50 -11.54
C ALA A 46 41.13 0.13 -12.26
N PRO A 47 40.11 -0.73 -12.14
CA PRO A 47 40.08 -2.00 -12.87
C PRO A 47 39.94 -1.76 -14.38
N GLU A 48 40.62 -2.58 -15.18
CA GLU A 48 40.52 -2.57 -16.63
C GLU A 48 39.06 -2.86 -17.09
N PRO A 49 38.62 -2.24 -18.20
CA PRO A 49 37.26 -2.45 -18.71
C PRO A 49 37.06 -3.91 -19.11
N THR A 50 36.01 -4.51 -18.54
CA THR A 50 35.57 -5.87 -18.88
C THR A 50 34.99 -5.88 -20.29
N VAL A 51 35.38 -6.89 -21.07
CA VAL A 51 34.96 -7.09 -22.46
C VAL A 51 33.43 -7.25 -22.53
N THR A 52 32.77 -6.42 -23.34
CA THR A 52 31.33 -6.51 -23.61
C THR A 52 31.04 -7.85 -24.31
N PRO A 53 30.16 -8.72 -23.76
CA PRO A 53 29.78 -9.95 -24.44
C PRO A 53 28.91 -9.62 -25.67
N GLU A 54 29.14 -10.35 -26.77
CA GLU A 54 28.32 -10.27 -27.97
C GLU A 54 26.86 -10.70 -27.68
N PRO A 55 25.87 -10.06 -28.31
CA PRO A 55 24.46 -10.40 -28.11
C PRO A 55 24.19 -11.84 -28.56
N THR A 56 23.67 -12.65 -27.64
CA THR A 56 23.18 -13.99 -27.95
C THR A 56 21.92 -13.86 -28.82
N GLY A 57 21.88 -14.60 -29.93
CA GLY A 57 20.82 -14.52 -30.93
C GLY A 57 19.41 -14.70 -30.35
N THR A 58 18.46 -13.97 -30.94
CA THR A 58 17.05 -13.96 -30.56
C THR A 58 16.46 -15.38 -30.53
N PRO A 59 15.85 -15.82 -29.42
CA PRO A 59 15.20 -17.12 -29.37
C PRO A 59 14.00 -17.16 -30.34
N LYS A 60 13.86 -18.28 -31.04
CA LYS A 60 12.74 -18.56 -31.95
C LYS A 60 11.42 -18.57 -31.15
N PRO A 61 10.29 -18.05 -31.69
CA PRO A 61 9.01 -18.06 -31.00
C PRO A 61 8.61 -19.49 -30.63
N THR A 62 8.22 -19.69 -29.37
CA THR A 62 7.62 -20.94 -28.91
C THR A 62 6.18 -20.99 -29.41
N GLU A 63 5.77 -22.14 -29.97
CA GLU A 63 4.41 -22.31 -30.50
C GLU A 63 3.35 -22.07 -29.43
N THR A 64 2.31 -21.32 -29.81
CA THR A 64 1.14 -21.04 -28.97
C THR A 64 0.46 -22.36 -28.59
N PRO A 65 0.27 -22.66 -27.29
CA PRO A 65 -0.44 -23.85 -26.87
C PRO A 65 -1.89 -23.82 -27.36
N LYS A 66 -2.33 -24.93 -27.95
CA LYS A 66 -3.70 -25.14 -28.42
C LYS A 66 -4.66 -25.13 -27.22
N PRO A 67 -5.81 -24.44 -27.28
CA PRO A 67 -6.74 -24.36 -26.16
C PRO A 67 -7.23 -25.76 -25.77
N THR A 68 -7.09 -26.07 -24.48
CA THR A 68 -7.63 -27.29 -23.88
C THR A 68 -9.15 -27.17 -23.80
N GLY A 69 -9.86 -28.21 -24.20
CA GLY A 69 -11.31 -28.20 -24.38
C GLY A 69 -12.09 -27.77 -23.12
N THR A 70 -13.20 -27.07 -23.36
CA THR A 70 -14.15 -26.59 -22.36
C THR A 70 -14.60 -27.73 -21.43
N PRO A 71 -14.52 -27.56 -20.09
CA PRO A 71 -15.03 -28.56 -19.17
C PRO A 71 -16.56 -28.72 -19.32
N LYS A 72 -17.01 -29.97 -19.33
CA LYS A 72 -18.43 -30.34 -19.34
C LYS A 72 -19.09 -29.90 -18.03
N PRO A 73 -20.33 -29.35 -18.04
CA PRO A 73 -21.01 -28.94 -16.81
C PRO A 73 -21.24 -30.14 -15.88
N THR A 74 -20.92 -29.95 -14.60
CA THR A 74 -21.27 -30.88 -13.51
C THR A 74 -22.79 -30.84 -13.30
N GLU A 75 -23.42 -32.01 -13.15
CA GLU A 75 -24.86 -32.12 -12.95
C GLU A 75 -25.31 -31.45 -11.64
N THR A 76 -26.45 -30.77 -11.71
CA THR A 76 -27.14 -30.13 -10.58
C THR A 76 -27.61 -31.19 -9.59
N PRO A 77 -27.32 -31.07 -8.28
CA PRO A 77 -27.82 -32.01 -7.28
C PRO A 77 -29.34 -31.91 -7.13
N GLU A 78 -30.01 -33.06 -6.96
CA GLU A 78 -31.45 -33.15 -6.71
C GLU A 78 -31.85 -32.47 -5.40
N PRO A 79 -33.06 -31.88 -5.32
CA PRO A 79 -33.51 -31.17 -4.13
C PRO A 79 -33.79 -32.14 -2.98
N THR A 80 -33.30 -31.78 -1.79
CA THR A 80 -33.58 -32.49 -0.53
C THR A 80 -35.05 -32.30 -0.13
N ALA A 81 -35.71 -33.39 0.28
CA ALA A 81 -37.12 -33.42 0.64
C ALA A 81 -37.46 -32.48 1.83
N THR A 82 -38.53 -31.70 1.67
CA THR A 82 -39.08 -30.79 2.67
C THR A 82 -39.60 -31.55 3.90
N PRO A 83 -39.24 -31.16 5.14
CA PRO A 83 -39.80 -31.76 6.34
C PRO A 83 -41.28 -31.39 6.51
N ARG A 84 -42.11 -32.36 6.92
CA ARG A 84 -43.53 -32.17 7.22
C ARG A 84 -43.73 -31.43 8.56
N PRO A 85 -44.78 -30.61 8.72
CA PRO A 85 -45.03 -29.89 9.97
C PRO A 85 -45.61 -30.84 11.04
N VAL A 86 -45.11 -30.72 12.27
CA VAL A 86 -45.68 -31.37 13.45
C VAL A 86 -46.70 -30.42 14.07
N ILE A 87 -47.98 -30.82 14.06
CA ILE A 87 -49.07 -30.10 14.73
C ILE A 87 -49.04 -30.47 16.22
N THR A 88 -48.96 -29.46 17.08
CA THR A 88 -49.14 -29.60 18.54
C THR A 88 -50.61 -29.31 18.86
N VAL A 89 -51.29 -30.18 19.61
CA VAL A 89 -52.64 -29.92 20.13
C VAL A 89 -52.66 -30.15 21.64
N HIS A 90 -53.09 -29.13 22.39
CA HIS A 90 -53.44 -29.23 23.82
C HIS A 90 -54.90 -29.69 23.97
N PRO A 91 -55.26 -30.48 25.00
CA PRO A 91 -56.65 -30.87 25.24
C PRO A 91 -57.42 -29.78 26.01
N ALA A 92 -58.67 -29.53 25.61
CA ALA A 92 -59.63 -28.71 26.34
C ALA A 92 -60.63 -29.59 27.12
N VAL A 93 -60.96 -29.13 28.32
CA VAL A 93 -61.89 -29.70 29.28
C VAL A 93 -63.34 -29.50 28.83
N ILE A 94 -64.15 -30.56 28.88
CA ILE A 94 -65.60 -30.54 28.59
C ILE A 94 -66.39 -30.09 29.83
N ARG A 95 -67.31 -29.13 29.66
CA ARG A 95 -68.46 -28.89 30.54
C ARG A 95 -69.75 -29.33 29.81
N PRO A 96 -70.80 -29.81 30.50
CA PRO A 96 -72.01 -30.32 29.85
C PRO A 96 -73.06 -29.22 29.60
N GLY A 97 -73.73 -29.29 28.44
CA GLY A 97 -75.04 -28.65 28.20
C GLY A 97 -75.30 -28.19 26.76
N GLY A 98 -76.14 -28.95 26.02
CA GLY A 98 -77.04 -28.44 24.98
C GLY A 98 -76.58 -28.45 23.52
N GLU A 99 -77.07 -29.44 22.76
CA GLU A 99 -77.59 -29.40 21.35
C GLU A 99 -76.79 -28.61 20.28
N THR A 100 -76.43 -29.13 19.09
CA THR A 100 -77.27 -29.79 18.08
C THR A 100 -76.42 -30.24 16.87
N THR A 101 -76.73 -31.42 16.29
CA THR A 101 -76.73 -31.87 14.86
C THR A 101 -75.53 -31.55 13.93
N ALA A 102 -75.01 -32.38 13.01
CA ALA A 102 -75.52 -33.51 12.22
C ALA A 102 -74.32 -34.24 11.49
N PRO A 103 -74.54 -35.30 10.67
CA PRO A 103 -73.67 -36.49 10.49
C PRO A 103 -72.69 -36.38 9.27
N ALA A 104 -71.85 -37.34 8.86
CA ALA A 104 -71.95 -38.79 8.85
C ALA A 104 -70.59 -39.49 8.61
N GLU A 105 -70.56 -40.75 9.05
CA GLU A 105 -70.00 -42.02 8.51
C GLU A 105 -68.66 -42.07 7.74
N GLU A 106 -67.88 -43.15 7.71
CA GLU A 106 -67.68 -44.45 8.42
C GLU A 106 -66.79 -45.25 7.43
N THR A 107 -65.61 -45.77 7.80
CA THR A 107 -65.24 -47.22 7.88
C THR A 107 -63.75 -47.30 7.49
N ALA A 108 -62.86 -48.20 7.93
CA ALA A 108 -62.91 -49.37 8.80
C ALA A 108 -61.48 -49.70 9.31
N GLY A 109 -61.39 -50.38 10.45
CA GLY A 109 -60.58 -51.59 10.64
C GLY A 109 -59.06 -51.48 10.80
N ALA A 110 -58.59 -51.61 12.04
CA ALA A 110 -57.19 -51.85 12.43
C ALA A 110 -56.86 -53.36 12.55
N PRO A 111 -55.57 -53.73 12.49
CA PRO A 111 -55.05 -54.82 13.31
C PRO A 111 -53.92 -54.37 14.27
N THR A 112 -53.96 -54.95 15.47
CA THR A 112 -53.12 -54.76 16.67
C THR A 112 -51.70 -55.35 16.54
N PRO A 113 -50.66 -54.77 17.18
CA PRO A 113 -49.37 -55.45 17.35
C PRO A 113 -49.26 -56.26 18.67
N ALA A 114 -48.45 -57.33 18.59
CA ALA A 114 -48.24 -58.41 19.56
C ALA A 114 -47.30 -58.04 20.74
N PRO A 115 -47.20 -58.88 21.81
CA PRO A 115 -46.63 -58.49 23.10
C PRO A 115 -45.10 -58.67 23.19
N THR A 116 -44.45 -57.78 23.92
CA THR A 116 -43.02 -57.84 24.29
C THR A 116 -42.82 -58.72 25.53
N ALA A 117 -41.83 -59.61 25.50
CA ALA A 117 -41.49 -60.55 26.56
C ALA A 117 -40.43 -60.01 27.56
N THR A 118 -40.59 -60.37 28.83
CA THR A 118 -39.65 -60.22 29.96
C THR A 118 -39.05 -61.59 30.31
N PRO A 119 -37.73 -61.73 30.55
CA PRO A 119 -37.21 -62.16 31.88
C PRO A 119 -35.78 -61.61 32.18
N ALA A 120 -35.11 -61.69 33.34
CA ALA A 120 -35.34 -62.15 34.71
C ALA A 120 -34.20 -61.56 35.61
N ALA A 121 -34.34 -61.66 36.94
CA ALA A 121 -33.44 -61.11 37.97
C ALA A 121 -32.25 -62.02 38.38
N SER A 122 -31.25 -61.43 39.06
CA SER A 122 -30.32 -61.96 40.11
C SER A 122 -28.83 -61.63 39.86
N PRO A 123 -27.91 -61.50 40.85
CA PRO A 123 -28.00 -61.38 42.32
C PRO A 123 -27.35 -60.08 42.89
N GLU A 124 -27.54 -59.81 44.20
CA GLU A 124 -26.79 -58.80 44.97
C GLU A 124 -25.32 -59.19 45.20
N PRO A 125 -24.35 -58.24 45.15
CA PRO A 125 -23.03 -58.42 45.72
C PRO A 125 -22.84 -57.64 47.03
N THR A 126 -22.33 -58.40 48.00
CA THR A 126 -21.79 -58.13 49.33
C THR A 126 -20.97 -56.83 49.49
N GLU A 127 -21.09 -56.19 50.66
CA GLU A 127 -20.27 -55.06 51.09
C GLU A 127 -18.77 -55.38 51.02
N THR A 128 -18.02 -54.47 50.38
CA THR A 128 -16.55 -54.49 50.30
C THR A 128 -16.01 -53.63 51.46
N PRO A 129 -15.00 -54.09 52.22
CA PRO A 129 -14.51 -53.40 53.41
C PRO A 129 -13.86 -52.05 53.07
N GLU A 130 -13.99 -51.08 53.98
CA GLU A 130 -13.33 -49.77 53.92
C GLU A 130 -11.81 -49.93 53.79
N PRO A 131 -11.15 -49.19 52.87
CA PRO A 131 -9.69 -49.16 52.81
C PRO A 131 -9.12 -48.42 54.03
N THR A 132 -8.15 -49.05 54.69
CA THR A 132 -7.32 -48.44 55.73
C THR A 132 -6.54 -47.26 55.16
N GLU A 133 -6.61 -46.10 55.82
CA GLU A 133 -5.88 -44.90 55.40
C GLU A 133 -4.37 -45.19 55.31
N THR A 134 -3.81 -44.92 54.13
CA THR A 134 -2.37 -44.88 53.91
C THR A 134 -1.85 -43.55 54.44
N PRO A 135 -0.78 -43.49 55.25
CA PRO A 135 -0.26 -42.22 55.73
C PRO A 135 0.16 -41.33 54.56
N GLU A 136 -0.31 -40.08 54.57
CA GLU A 136 0.05 -39.05 53.60
C GLU A 136 1.57 -38.88 53.54
N PRO A 137 2.20 -38.89 52.36
CA PRO A 137 3.61 -38.54 52.24
C PRO A 137 3.81 -37.08 52.65
N THR A 138 4.78 -36.84 53.52
CA THR A 138 5.18 -35.48 53.92
C THR A 138 5.51 -34.65 52.68
N PRO A 139 4.90 -33.47 52.46
CA PRO A 139 5.17 -32.67 51.27
C PRO A 139 6.64 -32.26 51.25
N VAL A 140 7.35 -32.66 50.20
CA VAL A 140 8.67 -32.10 49.87
C VAL A 140 8.45 -30.62 49.55
N PRO A 141 9.17 -29.67 50.18
CA PRO A 141 8.98 -28.27 49.87
C PRO A 141 9.31 -28.02 48.39
N THR A 142 8.30 -27.63 47.62
CA THR A 142 8.46 -27.13 46.26
C THR A 142 9.39 -25.93 46.31
N PRO A 143 10.46 -25.86 45.50
CA PRO A 143 11.29 -24.67 45.44
C PRO A 143 10.39 -23.49 45.06
N VAL A 144 10.37 -22.47 45.93
CA VAL A 144 9.70 -21.20 45.62
C VAL A 144 10.37 -20.66 44.36
N PRO A 145 9.65 -20.48 43.24
CA PRO A 145 10.25 -19.88 42.07
C PRO A 145 10.69 -18.47 42.48
N THR A 146 11.99 -18.22 42.37
CA THR A 146 12.53 -16.86 42.42
C THR A 146 11.70 -16.04 41.44
N PRO A 147 11.17 -14.86 41.79
CA PRO A 147 10.49 -14.02 40.83
C PRO A 147 11.50 -13.67 39.75
N MET A 148 11.46 -14.41 38.65
CA MET A 148 12.11 -14.01 37.42
C MET A 148 11.30 -12.82 36.95
N THR A 149 11.85 -11.63 37.08
CA THR A 149 11.37 -10.48 36.33
C THR A 149 11.22 -10.96 34.89
N PRO A 150 10.02 -10.90 34.27
CA PRO A 150 9.89 -11.27 32.88
C PRO A 150 10.93 -10.46 32.11
N PRO A 151 11.64 -11.05 31.14
CA PRO A 151 12.46 -10.24 30.24
C PRO A 151 11.58 -9.09 29.73
N PRO A 152 12.09 -7.85 29.65
CA PRO A 152 11.31 -6.76 29.08
C PRO A 152 10.73 -7.26 27.75
N ALA A 153 9.41 -7.12 27.57
CA ALA A 153 8.79 -7.43 26.30
C ALA A 153 9.65 -6.77 25.21
N PRO A 154 10.04 -7.48 24.12
CA PRO A 154 10.76 -6.83 23.05
C PRO A 154 9.95 -5.61 22.67
N MET A 155 10.55 -4.41 22.77
CA MET A 155 9.83 -3.19 22.40
C MET A 155 9.24 -3.44 21.02
N ALA A 156 7.91 -3.46 20.92
CA ALA A 156 7.27 -3.62 19.63
C ALA A 156 7.77 -2.46 18.78
N PHE A 157 8.52 -2.77 17.72
CA PHE A 157 8.98 -1.75 16.78
C PHE A 157 7.75 -0.94 16.32
N PRO A 158 7.85 0.39 16.21
CA PRO A 158 6.72 1.19 15.80
C PRO A 158 6.29 0.80 14.38
N THR A 159 4.99 0.90 14.13
CA THR A 159 4.39 0.70 12.81
C THR A 159 4.89 1.74 11.80
N VAL A 160 5.16 2.97 12.25
CA VAL A 160 5.68 4.06 11.42
C VAL A 160 7.00 4.55 12.01
N ILE A 161 8.05 4.49 11.19
CA ILE A 161 9.37 4.99 11.50
C ILE A 161 9.50 6.35 10.80
N ASP A 162 9.26 7.41 11.56
CA ASP A 162 9.27 8.79 11.07
C ASP A 162 10.66 9.42 11.24
N GLU A 163 11.56 9.14 10.31
CA GLU A 163 12.91 9.69 10.32
C GLU A 163 12.92 11.21 10.04
N VAL A 164 11.85 11.74 9.43
CA VAL A 164 11.70 13.17 9.17
C VAL A 164 11.56 13.95 10.48
N ASN A 165 10.70 13.50 11.39
CA ASN A 165 10.43 14.19 12.64
C ASN A 165 11.21 13.62 13.85
N ASP A 166 11.80 12.42 13.72
CA ASP A 166 12.53 11.73 14.80
C ASP A 166 13.83 11.06 14.29
N SER A 167 14.64 11.84 13.54
CA SER A 167 15.88 11.33 12.90
C SER A 167 16.91 10.73 13.88
N GLU A 168 17.02 11.26 15.09
CA GLU A 168 18.00 10.79 16.08
C GLU A 168 17.70 9.35 16.53
N THR A 169 16.42 8.99 16.62
CA THR A 169 15.98 7.67 17.09
C THR A 169 16.16 6.59 16.01
N TRP A 170 16.01 6.95 14.72
CA TRP A 170 15.86 5.97 13.64
C TRP A 170 16.91 6.01 12.53
N SER A 171 17.95 6.85 12.64
CA SER A 171 19.00 7.00 11.59
C SER A 171 19.66 5.69 11.12
N ASP A 172 19.76 4.68 11.99
CA ASP A 172 20.34 3.37 11.67
C ASP A 172 19.30 2.31 11.25
N PHE A 173 18.01 2.67 11.17
CA PHE A 173 16.96 1.73 10.80
C PHE A 173 17.14 1.22 9.37
N ARG A 174 17.08 -0.10 9.19
CA ARG A 174 17.06 -0.73 7.87
C ARG A 174 16.01 -1.83 7.86
N PHE A 175 15.29 -1.95 6.74
CA PHE A 175 14.41 -3.10 6.55
C PHE A 175 15.21 -4.40 6.52
N PRO A 176 14.67 -5.48 7.13
CA PRO A 176 15.13 -6.82 6.81
C PRO A 176 15.00 -7.10 5.31
N LYS A 177 15.92 -7.87 4.74
CA LYS A 177 15.96 -8.18 3.30
C LYS A 177 15.11 -9.39 2.91
N ASP A 178 14.13 -9.75 3.73
CA ASP A 178 13.32 -10.96 3.59
C ASP A 178 12.02 -10.73 2.79
N ARG A 179 11.68 -9.47 2.49
CA ARG A 179 10.48 -9.07 1.75
C ARG A 179 10.78 -7.97 0.74
N PRO A 180 10.07 -7.93 -0.41
CA PRO A 180 10.14 -6.78 -1.30
C PRO A 180 9.56 -5.55 -0.62
N LEU A 181 10.07 -4.38 -0.99
CA LEU A 181 9.59 -3.10 -0.50
C LEU A 181 8.61 -2.51 -1.51
N LEU A 182 7.49 -1.99 -1.00
CA LEU A 182 6.70 -0.99 -1.68
C LEU A 182 7.31 0.38 -1.36
N GLU A 183 7.72 1.11 -2.39
CA GLU A 183 8.30 2.45 -2.25
C GLU A 183 7.39 3.48 -2.91
N ILE A 184 7.22 4.62 -2.24
CA ILE A 184 6.45 5.76 -2.71
C ILE A 184 7.36 6.98 -2.69
N TRP A 185 7.49 7.61 -3.85
CA TRP A 185 8.41 8.72 -4.08
C TRP A 185 7.65 9.96 -4.52
N ILE A 186 7.89 11.06 -3.83
CA ILE A 186 7.29 12.35 -4.12
C ILE A 186 8.40 13.40 -4.21
N ALA A 187 8.51 14.05 -5.37
CA ALA A 187 9.46 15.14 -5.56
C ALA A 187 9.04 16.37 -4.74
N ASN A 188 9.91 17.39 -4.67
CA ASN A 188 9.50 18.67 -4.11
C ASN A 188 8.49 19.35 -5.05
N ILE A 189 7.20 19.03 -4.93
CA ILE A 189 6.18 19.40 -5.92
C ILE A 189 5.24 20.53 -5.51
N ARG A 190 5.41 21.16 -4.34
CA ARG A 190 4.57 22.31 -3.90
C ARG A 190 3.08 22.00 -4.14
N ASP A 191 2.30 22.98 -4.60
CA ASP A 191 0.86 22.95 -4.84
C ASP A 191 0.51 22.14 -6.10
N ALA A 192 0.92 20.87 -6.12
CA ALA A 192 0.65 19.90 -7.19
C ALA A 192 0.83 18.47 -6.66
N ASP A 193 0.25 17.50 -7.38
CA ASP A 193 0.35 16.08 -7.05
C ASP A 193 1.02 15.26 -8.15
N ALA A 194 1.99 14.45 -7.75
CA ALA A 194 2.66 13.46 -8.60
C ALA A 194 3.36 12.45 -7.68
N THR A 195 2.83 11.23 -7.65
CA THR A 195 3.27 10.18 -6.73
C THR A 195 3.74 8.98 -7.53
N LEU A 196 5.04 8.68 -7.48
CA LEU A 196 5.61 7.46 -8.06
C LEU A 196 5.48 6.31 -7.06
N ILE A 197 5.04 5.15 -7.52
CA ILE A 197 4.90 3.92 -6.74
C ILE A 197 5.76 2.85 -7.38
N LEU A 198 6.68 2.27 -6.61
CA LEU A 198 7.58 1.20 -7.05
C LEU A 198 7.34 -0.05 -6.24
N TYR A 199 7.23 -1.20 -6.92
CA TYR A 199 7.15 -2.50 -6.28
C TYR A 199 7.62 -3.58 -7.25
N GLU A 200 8.57 -4.41 -6.83
CA GLU A 200 9.13 -5.52 -7.62
C GLU A 200 9.50 -5.14 -9.08
N GLY A 201 10.15 -3.98 -9.25
CA GLY A 201 10.59 -3.50 -10.56
C GLY A 201 9.49 -2.93 -11.45
N GLN A 202 8.23 -2.91 -10.99
CA GLN A 202 7.14 -2.15 -11.61
C GLN A 202 7.14 -0.71 -11.10
N ALA A 203 6.76 0.21 -11.96
CA ALA A 203 6.64 1.64 -11.70
C ALA A 203 5.27 2.14 -12.16
N TRP A 204 4.42 2.50 -11.20
CA TRP A 204 3.13 3.14 -11.46
C TRP A 204 3.16 4.58 -10.94
N MET A 205 2.23 5.40 -11.40
CA MET A 205 2.18 6.81 -11.00
C MET A 205 0.74 7.26 -10.77
N ILE A 206 0.51 8.02 -9.69
CA ILE A 206 -0.75 8.72 -9.44
C ILE A 206 -0.51 10.22 -9.65
N ASP A 207 -1.22 10.80 -10.61
CA ASP A 207 -1.07 12.18 -11.09
C ASP A 207 0.34 12.51 -11.61
N CYS A 208 0.48 13.63 -12.32
CA CYS A 208 1.73 14.04 -12.97
C CYS A 208 2.09 15.51 -12.80
N ALA A 209 1.50 16.18 -11.81
CA ALA A 209 1.72 17.56 -11.43
C ALA A 209 1.33 18.57 -12.53
N ASP A 210 1.53 19.86 -12.26
CA ASP A 210 1.57 20.89 -13.30
C ASP A 210 2.88 20.82 -14.12
N GLN A 211 2.94 21.53 -15.25
CA GLN A 211 4.11 21.58 -16.14
C GLN A 211 5.42 21.99 -15.44
N LYS A 212 5.35 22.91 -14.47
CA LYS A 212 6.54 23.45 -13.80
C LYS A 212 7.05 22.50 -12.72
N MET A 213 6.15 21.90 -11.96
CA MET A 213 6.48 20.96 -10.88
C MET A 213 6.86 19.60 -11.45
N ALA A 214 6.28 19.18 -12.57
CA ALA A 214 6.63 17.96 -13.29
C ALA A 214 8.10 17.92 -13.74
N LEU A 215 8.76 19.05 -13.98
CA LEU A 215 10.22 19.07 -14.22
C LEU A 215 11.02 18.48 -13.06
N ARG A 216 10.55 18.65 -11.81
CA ARG A 216 11.18 18.09 -10.62
C ARG A 216 10.88 16.60 -10.49
N THR A 217 9.65 16.19 -10.82
CA THR A 217 9.27 14.78 -10.89
C THR A 217 10.09 14.06 -11.97
N ALA A 218 10.21 14.61 -13.17
CA ALA A 218 11.05 14.08 -14.24
C ALA A 218 12.53 13.97 -13.84
N ALA A 219 13.04 14.95 -13.08
CA ALA A 219 14.40 14.87 -12.53
C ALA A 219 14.54 13.74 -11.50
N MET A 220 13.54 13.54 -10.64
CA MET A 220 13.47 12.42 -9.70
C MET A 220 13.45 11.07 -10.44
N LEU A 221 12.60 10.91 -11.47
CA LEU A 221 12.56 9.70 -12.31
C LEU A 221 13.93 9.37 -12.90
N ARG A 222 14.59 10.36 -13.52
CA ARG A 222 15.96 10.18 -14.06
C ARG A 222 16.96 9.79 -12.99
N LYS A 223 16.87 10.38 -11.79
CA LYS A 223 17.79 10.10 -10.69
C LYS A 223 17.61 8.69 -10.13
N LEU A 224 16.36 8.22 -10.07
CA LEU A 224 16.00 6.86 -9.65
C LEU A 224 16.22 5.82 -10.77
N GLY A 225 16.59 6.24 -11.98
CA GLY A 225 16.78 5.34 -13.13
C GLY A 225 15.47 4.79 -13.70
N ILE A 226 14.34 5.44 -13.41
CA ILE A 226 13.03 5.06 -13.93
C ILE A 226 12.89 5.59 -15.35
N THR A 227 12.91 4.69 -16.32
CA THR A 227 12.76 5.00 -17.75
C THR A 227 11.39 4.63 -18.31
N HIS A 228 10.55 3.97 -17.50
CA HIS A 228 9.27 3.43 -17.96
C HIS A 228 8.26 3.36 -16.81
N ILE A 229 7.01 3.73 -17.09
CA ILE A 229 5.87 3.72 -16.17
C ILE A 229 4.77 2.90 -16.84
N GLN A 230 4.36 1.79 -16.22
CA GLN A 230 3.37 0.90 -16.84
C GLN A 230 1.95 1.48 -16.76
N LYS A 231 1.60 2.10 -15.63
CA LYS A 231 0.28 2.68 -15.42
C LYS A 231 0.39 4.04 -14.76
N MET A 232 -0.27 5.03 -15.34
CA MET A 232 -0.47 6.35 -14.76
C MET A 232 -1.96 6.55 -14.52
N PHE A 233 -2.36 6.73 -13.28
CA PHE A 233 -3.75 7.03 -12.93
C PHE A 233 -3.88 8.53 -12.67
N ASN A 234 -4.92 9.15 -13.22
CA ASN A 234 -5.24 10.54 -12.90
C ASN A 234 -6.46 10.61 -11.98
N SER A 235 -6.30 11.30 -10.85
CA SER A 235 -7.34 11.45 -9.84
C SER A 235 -8.47 12.38 -10.29
N HIS A 236 -8.15 13.44 -11.03
CA HIS A 236 -9.09 14.40 -11.62
C HIS A 236 -8.40 15.34 -12.63
N PRO A 237 -9.15 16.03 -13.52
CA PRO A 237 -8.59 16.73 -14.67
C PRO A 237 -8.13 18.18 -14.41
N HIS A 238 -7.68 18.51 -13.19
CA HIS A 238 -7.10 19.83 -12.91
C HIS A 238 -5.62 19.92 -13.29
N HIS A 239 -5.18 21.15 -13.57
CA HIS A 239 -3.88 21.42 -14.17
C HIS A 239 -2.68 20.88 -13.39
N ASP A 240 -2.78 20.94 -12.06
CA ASP A 240 -1.83 20.54 -11.03
C ASP A 240 -1.79 19.03 -10.79
N HIS A 241 -2.57 18.28 -11.57
CA HIS A 241 -2.64 16.82 -11.55
C HIS A 241 -2.32 16.18 -12.91
N ILE A 242 -2.61 16.85 -14.04
CA ILE A 242 -2.53 16.23 -15.38
C ILE A 242 -1.63 16.93 -16.41
N LEU A 243 -1.34 18.23 -16.26
CA LEU A 243 -0.64 18.96 -17.34
C LEU A 243 0.87 18.68 -17.39
N GLY A 244 1.43 18.03 -16.38
CA GLY A 244 2.84 17.65 -16.34
C GLY A 244 3.21 16.43 -17.17
N LEU A 245 2.24 15.74 -17.79
CA LEU A 245 2.48 14.53 -18.59
C LEU A 245 3.59 14.71 -19.63
N SER A 246 3.61 15.84 -20.34
CA SER A 246 4.65 16.12 -21.33
C SER A 246 6.07 16.10 -20.75
N ASN A 247 6.25 16.65 -19.55
CA ASN A 247 7.54 16.65 -18.86
C ASN A 247 7.89 15.29 -18.28
N ILE A 248 6.90 14.49 -17.86
CA ILE A 248 7.14 13.10 -17.46
C ILE A 248 7.67 12.27 -18.63
N LEU A 249 7.08 12.45 -19.83
CA LEU A 249 7.48 11.74 -21.04
C LEU A 249 8.88 12.11 -21.56
N GLU A 250 9.48 13.19 -21.05
CA GLU A 250 10.91 13.49 -21.28
C GLU A 250 11.85 12.62 -20.43
N ALA A 251 11.35 11.98 -19.38
CA ALA A 251 12.13 11.14 -18.47
C ALA A 251 11.81 9.65 -18.61
N ALA A 252 10.53 9.30 -18.73
CA ALA A 252 10.06 7.92 -18.76
C ALA A 252 8.91 7.74 -19.77
N GLY A 253 8.93 6.62 -20.51
CA GLY A 253 7.77 6.20 -21.31
C GLY A 253 6.59 5.85 -20.40
N VAL A 254 5.36 5.99 -20.91
CA VAL A 254 4.13 5.61 -20.21
C VAL A 254 3.34 4.67 -21.12
N ASP A 255 2.96 3.48 -20.66
CA ASP A 255 2.15 2.55 -21.47
C ASP A 255 0.66 2.93 -21.48
N GLU A 256 0.12 3.23 -20.30
CA GLU A 256 -1.30 3.42 -20.08
C GLU A 256 -1.58 4.61 -19.16
N LEU A 257 -2.45 5.53 -19.62
CA LEU A 257 -3.07 6.59 -18.83
C LEU A 257 -4.51 6.17 -18.51
N LEU A 258 -4.80 5.98 -17.22
CA LEU A 258 -6.10 5.61 -16.70
C LEU A 258 -6.83 6.85 -16.17
N LEU A 259 -8.05 7.10 -16.67
CA LEU A 259 -8.89 8.23 -16.30
C LEU A 259 -10.14 7.75 -15.55
N CYS A 260 -10.57 8.50 -14.53
CA CYS A 260 -11.83 8.25 -13.82
C CYS A 260 -12.91 9.29 -14.16
N PHE A 261 -12.78 9.95 -15.30
CA PHE A 261 -13.67 11.03 -15.74
C PHE A 261 -13.70 11.07 -17.27
N PRO A 262 -14.75 11.64 -17.88
CA PRO A 262 -14.83 11.79 -19.33
C PRO A 262 -13.65 12.56 -19.92
N GLU A 263 -13.12 12.11 -21.05
CA GLU A 263 -12.00 12.73 -21.76
C GLU A 263 -12.23 14.21 -22.15
N ASP A 264 -13.48 14.67 -22.21
CA ASP A 264 -13.86 16.06 -22.52
C ASP A 264 -14.15 16.92 -21.27
N SER A 265 -13.77 16.45 -20.07
CA SER A 265 -14.11 17.12 -18.80
C SER A 265 -13.54 18.53 -18.64
N THR A 266 -12.35 18.81 -19.18
CA THR A 266 -11.69 20.14 -19.09
C THR A 266 -10.87 20.46 -20.33
N GLU A 267 -10.59 21.75 -20.54
CA GLU A 267 -9.67 22.23 -21.59
C GLU A 267 -8.24 21.67 -21.47
N HIS A 268 -7.87 21.12 -20.31
CA HIS A 268 -6.55 20.51 -20.11
C HIS A 268 -6.42 19.22 -20.90
N MET A 269 -7.52 18.48 -21.06
CA MET A 269 -7.53 17.23 -21.82
C MET A 269 -7.30 17.45 -23.32
N GLU A 270 -7.66 18.63 -23.85
CA GLU A 270 -7.34 19.01 -25.23
C GLU A 270 -5.82 19.05 -25.51
N LYS A 271 -4.99 19.17 -24.47
CA LYS A 271 -3.52 19.09 -24.57
C LYS A 271 -2.98 17.69 -24.29
N VAL A 272 -3.68 16.93 -23.44
CA VAL A 272 -3.23 15.62 -22.95
C VAL A 272 -3.52 14.51 -23.96
N LEU A 273 -4.74 14.47 -24.52
CA LEU A 273 -5.14 13.39 -25.43
C LEU A 273 -4.32 13.35 -26.72
N PRO A 274 -4.04 14.48 -27.41
CA PRO A 274 -3.17 14.45 -28.59
C PRO A 274 -1.74 13.99 -28.26
N LEU A 275 -1.26 14.31 -27.06
CA LEU A 275 0.05 13.86 -26.59
C LEU A 275 0.06 12.35 -26.35
N CYS A 276 -1.01 11.79 -25.77
CA CYS A 276 -1.18 10.35 -25.64
C CYS A 276 -1.18 9.65 -27.01
N GLU A 277 -1.89 10.20 -27.99
CA GLU A 277 -1.90 9.68 -29.36
C GLU A 277 -0.50 9.74 -30.00
N GLU A 278 0.19 10.89 -29.92
CA GLU A 278 1.55 11.09 -30.46
C GLU A 278 2.56 10.10 -29.86
N ARG A 279 2.41 9.79 -28.56
CA ARG A 279 3.32 8.94 -27.80
C ARG A 279 2.84 7.48 -27.69
N GLN A 280 1.74 7.15 -28.36
CA GLN A 280 1.13 5.81 -28.37
C GLN A 280 0.79 5.29 -26.97
N ILE A 281 0.38 6.19 -26.07
CA ILE A 281 -0.08 5.86 -24.73
C ILE A 281 -1.53 5.40 -24.82
N THR A 282 -1.83 4.22 -24.28
CA THR A 282 -3.20 3.73 -24.20
C THR A 282 -3.98 4.57 -23.21
N VAL A 283 -5.10 5.18 -23.62
CA VAL A 283 -6.03 5.83 -22.70
C VAL A 283 -7.13 4.84 -22.35
N SER A 284 -7.29 4.55 -21.06
CA SER A 284 -8.33 3.67 -20.54
C SER A 284 -9.01 4.31 -19.34
N HIS A 285 -10.06 3.67 -18.83
CA HIS A 285 -10.84 4.20 -17.73
C HIS A 285 -10.88 3.23 -16.55
N TYR A 286 -10.97 3.81 -15.35
CA TYR A 286 -11.24 3.11 -14.10
C TYR A 286 -12.37 3.82 -13.37
N SER A 287 -12.99 3.14 -12.41
CA SER A 287 -14.19 3.61 -11.72
C SER A 287 -14.11 3.36 -10.22
N HIS A 288 -15.08 3.91 -9.49
CA HIS A 288 -15.26 3.63 -8.07
C HIS A 288 -15.31 2.11 -7.83
N GLY A 289 -14.52 1.64 -6.86
CA GLY A 289 -14.45 0.23 -6.46
C GLY A 289 -13.45 -0.61 -7.25
N ASP A 290 -12.84 -0.08 -8.31
CA ASP A 290 -11.83 -0.81 -9.05
C ASP A 290 -10.58 -1.07 -8.20
N GLU A 291 -10.01 -2.26 -8.39
CA GLU A 291 -8.80 -2.71 -7.71
C GLU A 291 -7.72 -3.10 -8.72
N PHE A 292 -6.49 -2.69 -8.46
CA PHE A 292 -5.33 -3.06 -9.25
C PHE A 292 -4.24 -3.62 -8.34
N THR A 293 -3.56 -4.69 -8.77
CA THR A 293 -2.47 -5.30 -8.01
C THR A 293 -1.13 -5.16 -8.73
N MET A 294 -0.06 -4.93 -7.99
CA MET A 294 1.31 -4.81 -8.52
C MET A 294 2.15 -6.06 -8.22
N GLY A 295 3.14 -6.33 -9.08
CA GLY A 295 4.15 -7.38 -8.87
C GLY A 295 3.55 -8.78 -8.68
N ASP A 296 3.95 -9.44 -7.60
CA ASP A 296 3.42 -10.72 -7.11
C ASP A 296 1.94 -10.71 -6.65
N GLY A 297 1.27 -9.56 -6.71
CA GLY A 297 -0.13 -9.40 -6.31
C GLY A 297 -0.34 -8.99 -4.85
N ASN A 298 0.73 -8.82 -4.06
CA ASN A 298 0.62 -8.47 -2.65
C ASN A 298 0.39 -6.98 -2.37
N VAL A 299 0.68 -6.12 -3.35
CA VAL A 299 0.32 -4.68 -3.31
C VAL A 299 -0.98 -4.49 -4.05
N LYS A 300 -1.94 -3.81 -3.41
CA LYS A 300 -3.25 -3.47 -3.97
C LYS A 300 -3.49 -1.97 -3.94
N LEU A 301 -3.96 -1.41 -5.04
CA LEU A 301 -4.52 -0.06 -5.13
C LEU A 301 -6.04 -0.19 -5.29
N ILE A 302 -6.80 0.45 -4.40
CA ILE A 302 -8.26 0.49 -4.41
C ILE A 302 -8.68 1.93 -4.66
N PHE A 303 -9.54 2.16 -5.65
CA PHE A 303 -9.96 3.50 -6.05
C PHE A 303 -11.38 3.79 -5.59
N TRP A 304 -11.57 4.94 -4.93
CA TRP A 304 -12.87 5.42 -4.48
C TRP A 304 -13.16 6.80 -5.02
N GLN A 305 -14.30 6.93 -5.68
CA GLN A 305 -14.73 8.18 -6.28
C GLN A 305 -16.17 8.48 -5.90
N ASN A 306 -16.46 9.75 -5.59
CA ASN A 306 -17.83 10.20 -5.38
C ASN A 306 -18.52 10.43 -6.73
N GLU A 307 -19.77 9.96 -6.87
CA GLU A 307 -20.51 9.99 -8.14
C GLU A 307 -21.54 11.14 -8.25
N GLY A 308 -21.70 11.95 -7.20
CA GLY A 308 -22.66 13.06 -7.17
C GLY A 308 -22.41 14.10 -8.26
N SER A 309 -23.36 14.29 -9.18
CA SER A 309 -23.20 15.19 -10.33
C SER A 309 -23.17 16.68 -9.95
N ASP A 310 -23.71 17.03 -8.79
CA ASP A 310 -23.70 18.37 -8.22
C ASP A 310 -22.43 18.68 -7.40
N LEU A 311 -21.52 17.72 -7.27
CA LEU A 311 -20.20 17.90 -6.67
C LEU A 311 -19.25 18.63 -7.62
N SER A 312 -18.34 19.42 -7.05
CA SER A 312 -17.21 20.00 -7.79
C SER A 312 -16.29 18.91 -8.34
N ILE A 313 -15.47 19.25 -9.34
CA ILE A 313 -14.45 18.33 -9.89
C ILE A 313 -13.55 17.78 -8.78
N ASN A 314 -13.08 18.65 -7.88
CA ASN A 314 -12.30 18.27 -6.70
C ASN A 314 -13.00 17.22 -5.83
N ASN A 315 -14.29 17.42 -5.54
CA ASN A 315 -15.06 16.49 -4.71
C ASN A 315 -15.42 15.18 -5.44
N ARG A 316 -15.15 15.08 -6.74
CA ARG A 316 -15.23 13.86 -7.54
C ARG A 316 -13.85 13.27 -7.86
N SER A 317 -12.79 13.70 -7.16
CA SER A 317 -11.47 13.09 -7.33
C SER A 317 -11.50 11.61 -6.94
N ALA A 318 -10.78 10.77 -7.67
CA ALA A 318 -10.52 9.41 -7.22
C ALA A 318 -9.49 9.42 -6.09
N CYS A 319 -9.94 9.07 -4.90
CA CYS A 319 -9.07 8.75 -3.76
C CYS A 319 -8.52 7.33 -3.93
N THR A 320 -7.26 7.10 -3.56
CA THR A 320 -6.59 5.81 -3.74
C THR A 320 -6.12 5.26 -2.41
N LYS A 321 -6.59 4.07 -2.02
CA LYS A 321 -6.01 3.32 -0.90
C LYS A 321 -4.99 2.32 -1.40
N ILE A 322 -3.75 2.49 -0.98
CA ILE A 322 -2.64 1.57 -1.28
C ILE A 322 -2.47 0.64 -0.08
N VAL A 323 -2.45 -0.67 -0.30
CA VAL A 323 -2.33 -1.71 0.74
C VAL A 323 -1.20 -2.66 0.41
N TYR A 324 -0.36 -2.95 1.39
CA TYR A 324 0.64 -4.03 1.34
C TYR A 324 0.78 -4.66 2.73
N GLY A 325 0.47 -5.96 2.82
CA GLY A 325 0.44 -6.65 4.11
C GLY A 325 -0.52 -5.98 5.10
N ASP A 326 -0.03 -5.65 6.29
CA ASP A 326 -0.81 -4.97 7.33
C ASP A 326 -0.79 -3.44 7.18
N ARG A 327 -0.13 -2.91 6.15
CA ARG A 327 0.14 -1.47 6.00
C ARG A 327 -0.65 -0.85 4.87
N SER A 328 -1.04 0.40 5.06
CA SER A 328 -1.77 1.15 4.05
C SER A 328 -1.53 2.65 4.08
N MET A 329 -1.66 3.26 2.92
CA MET A 329 -1.63 4.71 2.71
C MET A 329 -2.87 5.16 1.93
N LEU A 330 -3.47 6.28 2.31
CA LEU A 330 -4.60 6.88 1.60
C LEU A 330 -4.16 8.15 0.86
N LEU A 331 -4.32 8.18 -0.46
CA LEU A 331 -4.11 9.37 -1.28
C LEU A 331 -5.45 10.06 -1.52
N LEU A 332 -5.67 11.23 -0.92
CA LEU A 332 -6.96 11.93 -0.93
C LEU A 332 -7.14 12.95 -2.06
N ALA A 333 -6.19 13.03 -3.00
CA ALA A 333 -6.20 13.99 -4.10
C ALA A 333 -6.57 15.41 -3.63
N ASP A 334 -7.61 16.01 -4.22
CA ASP A 334 -8.10 17.35 -3.94
C ASP A 334 -9.47 17.41 -3.25
N LEU A 335 -9.81 16.37 -2.49
CA LEU A 335 -11.09 16.29 -1.79
C LEU A 335 -11.34 17.54 -0.90
N GLU A 336 -12.58 18.01 -0.87
CA GLU A 336 -13.01 19.12 -0.02
C GLU A 336 -14.05 18.68 0.99
N TYR A 337 -14.40 19.54 1.96
CA TYR A 337 -15.30 19.16 3.05
C TYR A 337 -16.56 18.41 2.60
N ARG A 338 -17.16 18.81 1.48
CA ARG A 338 -18.32 18.09 0.95
C ARG A 338 -17.92 16.68 0.49
N GLY A 339 -16.89 16.56 -0.33
CA GLY A 339 -16.37 15.28 -0.80
C GLY A 339 -15.85 14.37 0.32
N GLU A 340 -15.28 14.93 1.39
CA GLU A 340 -14.88 14.18 2.60
C GLU A 340 -16.10 13.49 3.22
N GLN A 341 -17.21 14.21 3.39
CA GLN A 341 -18.44 13.63 3.92
C GLN A 341 -19.00 12.55 2.99
N GLU A 342 -19.12 12.85 1.70
CA GLU A 342 -19.68 11.92 0.71
C GLU A 342 -18.83 10.64 0.63
N LEU A 343 -17.50 10.77 0.69
CA LEU A 343 -16.60 9.63 0.68
C LEU A 343 -16.75 8.80 1.96
N GLU A 344 -16.80 9.44 3.14
CA GLU A 344 -17.05 8.75 4.42
C GLU A 344 -18.37 7.99 4.41
N ASP A 345 -19.43 8.60 3.89
CA ASP A 345 -20.76 7.99 3.78
C ASP A 345 -20.76 6.82 2.77
N LEU A 346 -19.96 6.94 1.70
CA LEU A 346 -19.85 5.96 0.62
C LEU A 346 -19.09 4.70 1.04
N VAL A 347 -17.92 4.85 1.69
CA VAL A 347 -17.03 3.73 2.00
C VAL A 347 -17.08 3.28 3.46
N GLY A 348 -17.61 4.13 4.34
CA GLY A 348 -17.65 3.92 5.78
C GLY A 348 -16.31 4.18 6.48
N ALA A 349 -16.39 4.56 7.76
CA ALA A 349 -15.22 4.93 8.56
C ALA A 349 -14.14 3.83 8.63
N GLU A 350 -14.52 2.55 8.68
CA GLU A 350 -13.56 1.45 8.74
C GLU A 350 -12.68 1.36 7.49
N ALA A 351 -13.24 1.64 6.30
CA ALA A 351 -12.48 1.62 5.06
C ALA A 351 -11.44 2.75 5.02
N LEU A 352 -11.69 3.88 5.68
CA LEU A 352 -10.78 5.04 5.69
C LEU A 352 -9.52 4.82 6.54
N LYS A 353 -9.51 3.84 7.45
CA LYS A 353 -8.34 3.56 8.30
C LYS A 353 -7.07 3.35 7.48
N CYS A 354 -6.01 4.07 7.81
CA CYS A 354 -4.70 3.97 7.15
C CYS A 354 -3.57 4.35 8.11
N ASP A 355 -2.33 3.98 7.80
CA ASP A 355 -1.18 4.41 8.61
C ASP A 355 -0.76 5.84 8.23
N LEU A 356 -0.72 6.09 6.92
CA LEU A 356 -0.30 7.35 6.30
C LEU A 356 -1.41 7.90 5.42
N PHE A 357 -1.52 9.21 5.29
CA PHE A 357 -2.38 9.80 4.26
C PHE A 357 -1.73 11.01 3.58
N LYS A 358 -1.94 11.14 2.27
CA LYS A 358 -1.72 12.41 1.57
C LYS A 358 -2.87 13.34 1.92
N TYR A 359 -2.55 14.45 2.56
CA TYR A 359 -3.52 15.46 2.93
C TYR A 359 -4.21 16.03 1.69
N PRO A 360 -5.54 16.22 1.71
CA PRO A 360 -6.28 16.62 0.51
C PRO A 360 -6.00 18.05 0.09
N HIS A 361 -6.15 18.32 -1.20
CA HIS A 361 -6.16 19.64 -1.83
C HIS A 361 -4.96 20.48 -1.41
N HIS A 362 -3.79 19.82 -1.38
CA HIS A 362 -2.51 20.40 -1.00
C HIS A 362 -2.53 21.15 0.35
N GLY A 363 -3.46 20.80 1.24
CA GLY A 363 -3.63 21.45 2.54
C GLY A 363 -4.39 22.79 2.55
N LYS A 364 -5.06 23.16 1.45
CA LYS A 364 -5.80 24.42 1.30
C LYS A 364 -6.98 24.56 2.27
N GLN A 365 -7.42 23.48 2.92
CA GLN A 365 -8.46 23.48 3.96
C GLN A 365 -8.10 22.59 5.16
N ALA A 366 -8.80 22.76 6.28
CA ALA A 366 -8.74 21.81 7.39
C ALA A 366 -9.56 20.56 7.04
N LEU A 367 -9.40 19.46 7.76
CA LEU A 367 -10.24 18.27 7.59
C LEU A 367 -11.51 18.37 8.44
N LYS A 368 -12.59 17.71 8.00
CA LYS A 368 -13.68 17.33 8.90
C LYS A 368 -13.14 16.44 10.01
N GLU A 369 -13.59 16.71 11.23
CA GLU A 369 -13.09 15.98 12.40
C GLU A 369 -13.49 14.50 12.37
N SER A 370 -14.70 14.16 11.91
CA SER A 370 -15.13 12.76 11.74
C SER A 370 -14.22 12.04 10.74
N PHE A 371 -13.97 12.67 9.60
CA PHE A 371 -13.12 12.14 8.54
C PHE A 371 -11.68 11.90 9.01
N PHE A 372 -11.09 12.88 9.71
CA PHE A 372 -9.76 12.75 10.30
C PHE A 372 -9.69 11.63 11.34
N GLN A 373 -10.70 11.49 12.21
CA GLN A 373 -10.76 10.43 13.20
C GLN A 373 -10.97 9.05 12.57
N ALA A 374 -11.78 8.96 11.50
CA ALA A 374 -12.03 7.71 10.79
C ALA A 374 -10.77 7.13 10.15
N MET A 375 -9.85 7.99 9.69
CA MET A 375 -8.58 7.54 9.13
C MET A 375 -7.64 6.90 10.17
N ASP A 376 -7.76 7.26 11.46
CA ASP A 376 -6.92 6.75 12.56
C ASP A 376 -5.42 6.70 12.21
N ALA A 377 -4.97 7.69 11.44
CA ALA A 377 -3.63 7.71 10.87
C ALA A 377 -2.58 8.16 11.86
N SER A 378 -1.32 7.81 11.58
CA SER A 378 -0.16 8.20 12.39
C SER A 378 0.66 9.33 11.79
N LEU A 379 0.58 9.54 10.46
CA LEU A 379 1.37 10.56 9.77
C LEU A 379 0.67 11.12 8.53
N ALA A 380 0.77 12.44 8.35
CA ALA A 380 0.24 13.16 7.19
C ALA A 380 1.36 13.54 6.23
N VAL A 381 1.11 13.44 4.93
CA VAL A 381 1.97 13.97 3.87
C VAL A 381 1.26 15.12 3.18
N VAL A 382 1.82 16.32 3.24
CA VAL A 382 1.25 17.52 2.64
C VAL A 382 2.08 17.90 1.42
N THR A 383 1.47 17.80 0.24
CA THR A 383 2.02 18.29 -1.03
C THR A 383 1.91 19.80 -1.09
N ASN A 384 2.61 20.52 -0.21
CA ASN A 384 2.70 21.97 -0.21
C ASN A 384 3.82 22.46 0.72
N HIS A 385 3.90 23.78 0.91
CA HIS A 385 4.71 24.38 1.95
C HIS A 385 4.00 24.37 3.32
N GLN A 386 4.80 24.29 4.39
CA GLN A 386 4.31 24.39 5.77
C GLN A 386 3.61 25.72 6.09
N LYS A 387 3.78 26.76 5.25
CA LYS A 387 3.12 28.05 5.41
C LYS A 387 1.66 28.07 4.89
N ILE A 388 1.11 26.96 4.37
CA ILE A 388 -0.34 26.92 4.09
C ILE A 388 -1.06 26.93 5.43
N GLU A 389 -1.73 28.03 5.73
CA GLU A 389 -2.26 28.28 7.06
C GLU A 389 -3.31 27.25 7.49
N LYS A 390 -4.13 26.70 6.58
CA LYS A 390 -5.24 25.82 6.98
C LYS A 390 -4.77 24.45 7.48
N ALA A 391 -4.13 23.64 6.65
CA ALA A 391 -3.60 22.35 7.10
C ALA A 391 -2.53 22.50 8.18
N SER A 392 -1.60 23.46 8.04
CA SER A 392 -0.55 23.69 9.03
C SER A 392 -1.10 24.06 10.41
N SER A 393 -2.10 24.95 10.47
CA SER A 393 -2.75 25.28 11.74
C SER A 393 -3.55 24.11 12.30
N TYR A 394 -4.28 23.38 11.44
CA TYR A 394 -5.11 22.25 11.87
C TYR A 394 -4.27 21.10 12.45
N LEU A 395 -3.27 20.64 11.70
CA LEU A 395 -2.36 19.56 12.13
C LEU A 395 -1.46 20.03 13.28
N GLY A 396 -1.01 21.29 13.24
CA GLY A 396 -0.20 21.89 14.31
C GLY A 396 -0.94 21.97 15.64
N TYR A 397 -2.22 22.36 15.64
CA TYR A 397 -3.06 22.37 16.85
C TYR A 397 -3.24 20.97 17.45
N LYS A 398 -3.23 19.93 16.61
CA LYS A 398 -3.33 18.54 17.02
C LYS A 398 -1.99 17.90 17.38
N HIS A 399 -0.87 18.61 17.18
CA HIS A 399 0.49 18.07 17.28
C HIS A 399 0.68 16.81 16.42
N PHE A 400 0.08 16.78 15.22
CA PHE A 400 0.08 15.61 14.37
C PHE A 400 1.35 15.51 13.51
N PRO A 401 2.07 14.36 13.50
CA PRO A 401 3.27 14.18 12.67
C PRO A 401 2.97 14.44 11.19
N THR A 402 3.78 15.31 10.58
CA THR A 402 3.52 15.81 9.23
C THR A 402 4.81 15.95 8.42
N ILE A 403 4.79 15.43 7.19
CA ILE A 403 5.85 15.61 6.20
C ILE A 403 5.37 16.59 5.14
N TYR A 404 6.15 17.63 4.86
CA TYR A 404 5.88 18.57 3.77
C TYR A 404 6.79 18.28 2.58
N THR A 405 6.25 18.25 1.37
CA THR A 405 7.07 17.94 0.18
C THR A 405 7.92 19.13 -0.27
N ASN A 406 7.63 20.37 0.16
CA ASN A 406 8.39 21.56 -0.25
C ASN A 406 9.75 21.74 0.47
N VAL A 407 10.44 20.66 0.84
CA VAL A 407 11.80 20.73 1.42
C VAL A 407 12.84 20.76 0.29
N LYS A 408 13.72 21.76 0.31
CA LYS A 408 14.72 21.94 -0.76
C LYS A 408 15.79 20.86 -0.68
N GLY A 409 16.19 20.35 -1.83
CA GLY A 409 17.35 19.44 -1.95
C GLY A 409 17.07 18.01 -1.49
N VAL A 410 15.80 17.64 -1.28
CA VAL A 410 15.40 16.28 -0.89
C VAL A 410 14.18 15.82 -1.69
N TYR A 411 14.02 14.50 -1.78
CA TYR A 411 12.78 13.83 -2.14
C TYR A 411 12.10 13.31 -0.87
N THR A 412 10.77 13.23 -0.89
CA THR A 412 10.03 12.48 0.14
C THR A 412 10.00 11.02 -0.30
N HIS A 413 10.46 10.12 0.57
CA HIS A 413 10.47 8.69 0.33
C HIS A 413 9.72 7.98 1.46
N LEU A 414 8.73 7.18 1.10
CA LEU A 414 7.96 6.35 2.02
C LEU A 414 8.13 4.91 1.56
N ALA A 415 8.64 4.03 2.42
CA ALA A 415 8.85 2.63 2.08
C ALA A 415 8.18 1.71 3.11
N THR A 416 7.69 0.56 2.68
CA THR A 416 7.12 -0.46 3.58
C THR A 416 7.42 -1.88 3.12
N ASP A 417 7.75 -2.74 4.08
CA ASP A 417 7.85 -4.20 3.92
C ASP A 417 6.49 -4.91 4.09
N GLY A 418 5.41 -4.13 4.26
CA GLY A 418 4.08 -4.60 4.58
C GLY A 418 3.86 -4.90 6.07
N ARG A 419 4.83 -4.61 6.93
CA ARG A 419 4.74 -4.69 8.40
C ARG A 419 5.09 -3.39 9.09
N ARG A 420 5.84 -2.50 8.44
CA ARG A 420 6.14 -1.16 8.96
C ARG A 420 6.49 -0.18 7.85
N TRP A 421 6.29 1.10 8.12
CA TRP A 421 6.70 2.19 7.26
C TRP A 421 8.05 2.77 7.70
N LEU A 422 8.85 3.19 6.73
CA LEU A 422 9.94 4.15 6.87
C LEU A 422 9.52 5.41 6.11
N CYS A 423 9.56 6.56 6.76
CA CYS A 423 9.27 7.85 6.16
C CYS A 423 10.48 8.76 6.32
N GLU A 424 11.13 9.12 5.21
CA GLU A 424 12.40 9.84 5.23
C GLU A 424 12.50 10.91 4.14
N TYR A 425 13.46 11.82 4.33
CA TYR A 425 13.92 12.71 3.27
C TYR A 425 15.21 12.18 2.66
N VAL A 426 15.18 11.91 1.35
CA VAL A 426 16.36 11.44 0.61
C VAL A 426 17.03 12.61 -0.08
N PRO A 427 18.30 12.94 0.22
CA PRO A 427 19.00 14.06 -0.42
C PRO A 427 19.18 13.86 -1.93
N ILE A 428 18.95 14.93 -2.69
CA ILE A 428 19.27 15.02 -4.12
C ILE A 428 20.80 15.17 -4.23
N ARG A 429 21.51 14.05 -4.39
CA ARG A 429 22.97 14.03 -4.55
C ARG A 429 23.42 14.29 -5.98
#